data_AF-A0A7S2GPL5-F1
#
_entry.id   AF-A0A7S2GPL5-F1
#
_cell.length_a   1.000
_cell.length_b   1.000
_cell.length_c   1.000
_cell.angle_alpha   90.00
_cell.angle_beta   90.00
_cell.angle_gamma   90.00
#
_symmetry.space_group_name_H-M   'P 1'
#
loop_
_entity.id
_entity.type
_entity.pdbx_description
1 polymer ?
#
loop_
_entity_poly.entity_id
_entity_poly.type
_entity_poly.pdbx_seq_one_letter_code
_entity_poly.pdbx_strand_id
1 'polypeptide(L)'
;RLWKLLLGAPDRAHTIDQYVRTGPSWPNSTSHLVPLTHWHECGRKPSNGCLFDVIADPYEQQNLAPSMPSRFLQMLSRVDALQQTVYSPVRGTKDARACTIAKANDGYWGPFAAASSA
;
A
#
# COMPACT_ATOMS: atom_id res chain seq x y z
N ARG A 1 10.18 -20.41 -1.33
CA ARG A 1 9.47 -19.47 -2.24
C ARG A 1 8.93 -18.32 -1.41
N LEU A 2 9.03 -17.09 -1.91
CA LEU A 2 8.52 -15.90 -1.24
C LEU A 2 7.35 -15.37 -2.07
N TRP A 3 6.20 -15.22 -1.43
CA TRP A 3 4.96 -14.80 -2.08
C TRP A 3 4.56 -13.42 -1.60
N LYS A 4 4.05 -12.60 -2.51
CA LYS A 4 3.45 -11.31 -2.19
C LYS A 4 2.00 -11.26 -2.65
N LEU A 5 1.13 -10.86 -1.73
CA LEU A 5 -0.29 -10.60 -1.98
C LEU A 5 -0.50 -9.10 -1.87
N LEU A 6 -0.99 -8.47 -2.94
CA LEU A 6 -1.44 -7.07 -2.89
C LEU A 6 -2.95 -7.03 -2.64
N LEU A 7 -3.39 -6.14 -1.75
CA LEU A 7 -4.80 -5.94 -1.41
C LEU A 7 -5.12 -4.46 -1.43
N GLY A 8 -6.08 -4.08 -2.25
CA GLY A 8 -6.68 -2.75 -2.20
C GLY A 8 -7.72 -2.66 -1.09
N ALA A 9 -7.82 -1.49 -0.48
CA ALA A 9 -8.75 -1.26 0.63
C ALA A 9 -10.22 -1.24 0.15
N PRO A 10 -11.18 -1.78 0.92
CA PRO A 10 -12.59 -1.80 0.53
C PRO A 10 -13.18 -0.41 0.29
N ASP A 11 -12.80 0.57 1.11
CA ASP A 11 -13.20 1.98 1.02
C ASP A 11 -12.57 2.72 -0.17
N ARG A 12 -11.64 2.07 -0.88
CA ARG A 12 -11.04 2.53 -2.13
C ARG A 12 -11.38 1.63 -3.32
N ALA A 13 -12.50 0.92 -3.26
CA ALA A 13 -12.95 0.00 -4.31
C ALA A 13 -11.86 -1.04 -4.70
N HIS A 14 -11.09 -1.50 -3.72
CA HIS A 14 -9.95 -2.41 -3.92
C HIS A 14 -8.87 -1.91 -4.88
N THR A 15 -8.75 -0.60 -5.05
CA THR A 15 -7.66 0.01 -5.82
C THR A 15 -6.41 0.22 -4.97
N ILE A 16 -5.24 0.09 -5.60
CA ILE A 16 -3.94 0.47 -5.06
C ILE A 16 -3.35 1.58 -5.95
N ASP A 17 -2.79 2.63 -5.34
CA ASP A 17 -2.17 3.79 -6.01
C ASP A 17 -0.65 3.62 -6.23
N GLN A 18 -0.05 2.67 -5.51
CA GLN A 18 1.37 2.37 -5.53
C GLN A 18 1.66 1.05 -6.26
N TYR A 19 1.00 0.80 -7.40
CA TYR A 19 1.40 -0.28 -8.30
C TYR A 19 2.64 0.12 -9.12
N VAL A 20 3.68 0.55 -8.41
CA VAL A 20 4.95 0.98 -8.98
C VAL A 20 5.85 -0.24 -9.07
N ARG A 21 6.56 -0.37 -10.20
CA ARG A 21 7.56 -1.42 -10.40
C ARG A 21 8.67 -1.25 -9.37
N THR A 22 8.67 -2.11 -8.37
CA THR A 22 9.69 -2.19 -7.34
C THR A 22 10.49 -3.46 -7.62
N GLY A 23 11.77 -3.31 -7.95
CA GLY A 23 12.63 -4.41 -8.37
C GLY A 23 14.11 -3.99 -8.31
N PRO A 24 15.06 -4.90 -8.60
CA PRO A 24 16.48 -4.66 -8.36
C PRO A 24 17.08 -3.43 -9.06
N SER A 25 16.44 -2.92 -10.11
CA SER A 25 16.88 -1.74 -10.87
C SER A 25 16.32 -0.40 -10.35
N TRP A 26 15.38 -0.42 -9.40
CA TRP A 26 14.82 0.79 -8.79
C TRP A 26 15.74 1.30 -7.65
N PRO A 27 16.00 2.62 -7.51
CA PRO A 27 15.58 3.73 -8.36
C PRO A 27 16.62 4.07 -9.45
N ASN A 28 17.74 3.35 -9.49
CA ASN A 28 18.99 3.77 -10.11
C ASN A 28 18.83 4.16 -11.59
N SER A 29 18.05 3.41 -12.38
CA SER A 29 17.82 3.70 -13.81
C SER A 29 16.40 4.15 -14.16
N THR A 30 15.52 4.35 -13.17
CA THR A 30 14.09 4.67 -13.37
C THR A 30 13.61 5.85 -12.52
N SER A 31 14.48 6.81 -12.23
CA SER A 31 14.28 7.89 -11.25
C SER A 31 13.20 8.92 -11.61
N HIS A 32 12.66 8.92 -12.84
CA HIS A 32 11.70 9.94 -13.29
C HIS A 32 10.22 9.63 -13.04
N LEU A 33 9.87 8.53 -12.38
CA LEU A 33 8.47 8.05 -12.28
C LEU A 33 7.69 8.48 -11.03
N VAL A 34 8.18 9.45 -10.24
CA VAL A 34 7.42 9.98 -9.10
C VAL A 34 6.85 11.37 -9.45
N PRO A 35 5.52 11.60 -9.45
CA PRO A 35 4.43 10.69 -9.07
C PRO A 35 3.53 10.37 -10.28
N LEU A 36 3.74 9.23 -10.94
CA LEU A 36 2.68 8.65 -11.76
C LEU A 36 1.88 7.70 -10.87
N THR A 37 0.67 8.12 -10.53
CA THR A 37 -0.28 7.25 -9.82
C THR A 37 -0.64 6.09 -10.75
N HIS A 38 -0.09 4.92 -10.48
CA HIS A 38 -0.41 3.70 -11.20
C HIS A 38 -1.48 2.95 -10.42
N TRP A 39 -2.73 3.14 -10.85
CA TRP A 39 -3.87 2.47 -10.26
C TRP A 39 -3.96 1.03 -10.77
N HIS A 40 -4.17 0.10 -9.86
CA HIS A 40 -4.52 -1.28 -10.20
C HIS A 40 -5.59 -1.78 -9.22
N GLU A 41 -6.54 -2.58 -9.69
CA GLU A 41 -7.50 -3.26 -8.82
C GLU A 41 -6.88 -4.56 -8.29
N CYS A 42 -6.77 -4.70 -6.98
CA CYS A 42 -6.30 -5.92 -6.32
C CYS A 42 -7.33 -6.33 -5.26
N GLY A 43 -8.37 -6.99 -5.74
CA GLY A 43 -9.51 -7.46 -4.96
C GLY A 43 -9.24 -8.69 -4.10
N ARG A 44 -10.30 -9.14 -3.44
CA ARG A 44 -10.27 -10.28 -2.50
C ARG A 44 -10.71 -11.61 -3.13
N LYS A 45 -10.94 -11.67 -4.44
CA LYS A 45 -11.23 -12.91 -5.17
C LYS A 45 -10.05 -13.27 -6.07
N PRO A 46 -9.74 -14.55 -6.30
CA PRO A 46 -8.68 -14.95 -7.23
C PRO A 46 -8.79 -14.33 -8.63
N SER A 47 -10.01 -14.09 -9.12
CA SER A 47 -10.29 -13.52 -10.45
C SER A 47 -9.90 -12.06 -10.61
N ASN A 48 -9.85 -11.29 -9.52
CA ASN A 48 -9.50 -9.86 -9.53
C ASN A 48 -8.45 -9.50 -8.47
N GLY A 49 -7.79 -10.49 -7.87
CA GLY A 49 -6.73 -10.33 -6.87
C GLY A 49 -5.35 -10.30 -7.51
N CYS A 50 -4.34 -10.01 -6.70
CA CYS A 50 -2.96 -9.85 -7.16
C CYS A 50 -2.00 -10.69 -6.30
N LEU A 51 -1.42 -11.75 -6.87
CA LEU A 51 -0.48 -12.66 -6.19
C LEU A 51 0.78 -12.83 -7.05
N PHE A 52 1.97 -12.73 -6.45
CA PHE A 52 3.25 -12.81 -7.15
C PHE A 52 4.24 -13.71 -6.42
N ASP A 53 5.09 -14.43 -7.17
CA ASP A 53 6.29 -15.10 -6.65
C ASP A 53 7.47 -14.15 -6.81
N VAL A 54 7.82 -13.40 -5.77
CA VAL A 54 8.83 -12.32 -5.91
C VAL A 54 10.25 -12.83 -6.14
N ILE A 55 10.51 -14.14 -5.96
CA ILE A 55 11.80 -14.75 -6.29
C ILE A 55 11.87 -15.06 -7.79
N ALA A 56 10.81 -15.64 -8.34
CA ALA A 56 10.75 -15.98 -9.76
C ALA A 56 10.39 -14.79 -10.65
N ASP A 57 9.64 -13.83 -10.12
CA ASP A 57 9.14 -12.62 -10.77
C ASP A 57 9.41 -11.39 -9.87
N PRO A 58 10.68 -10.93 -9.82
CA PRO A 58 11.09 -9.81 -8.97
C PRO A 58 10.53 -8.45 -9.41
N TYR A 59 9.81 -8.40 -10.54
CA TYR A 59 9.15 -7.20 -11.06
C TYR A 59 7.62 -7.27 -10.98
N GLU A 60 7.06 -8.35 -10.45
CA GLU A 60 5.62 -8.51 -10.20
C GLU A 60 4.77 -8.35 -11.48
N GLN A 61 5.25 -8.91 -12.59
CA GLN A 61 4.58 -8.84 -13.88
C GLN A 61 3.55 -9.97 -14.08
N GLN A 62 3.74 -11.10 -13.41
CA GLN A 62 2.92 -12.28 -13.57
C GLN A 62 1.96 -12.42 -12.38
N ASN A 63 0.72 -11.99 -12.56
CA ASN A 63 -0.32 -12.25 -11.57
C ASN A 63 -0.71 -13.73 -11.55
N LEU A 64 -0.45 -14.39 -10.42
CA LEU A 64 -0.71 -15.79 -10.16
C LEU A 64 -2.03 -16.03 -9.41
N ALA A 65 -2.79 -14.99 -9.08
CA ALA A 65 -4.03 -15.17 -8.31
C ALA A 65 -5.05 -16.08 -9.03
N PRO A 66 -5.32 -15.93 -10.35
CA PRO A 66 -6.26 -16.81 -11.05
C PRO A 66 -5.77 -18.25 -11.19
N SER A 67 -4.45 -18.45 -11.36
CA SER A 67 -3.84 -19.78 -11.58
C SER A 67 -3.50 -20.50 -10.27
N MET A 68 -3.44 -19.81 -9.14
CA MET A 68 -3.13 -20.37 -7.83
C MET A 68 -4.16 -19.94 -6.75
N PRO A 69 -5.47 -20.22 -6.95
CA PRO A 69 -6.52 -19.76 -6.06
C PRO A 69 -6.36 -20.24 -4.61
N SER A 70 -5.89 -21.48 -4.41
CA SER A 70 -5.65 -22.02 -3.07
C SER A 70 -4.54 -21.26 -2.32
N ARG A 71 -3.47 -20.85 -3.01
CA ARG A 71 -2.38 -20.05 -2.40
C ARG A 71 -2.86 -18.65 -2.07
N PHE A 72 -3.61 -18.03 -2.99
CA PHE A 72 -4.23 -16.74 -2.78
C PHE A 72 -5.13 -16.73 -1.54
N LEU A 73 -6.06 -17.68 -1.44
CA LEU A 73 -6.99 -17.77 -0.30
C LEU A 73 -6.28 -18.06 1.02
N GLN A 74 -5.23 -18.89 1.02
CA GLN A 74 -4.41 -19.13 2.21
C GLN A 74 -3.75 -17.84 2.70
N MET A 75 -3.14 -17.06 1.80
CA MET A 75 -2.49 -15.81 2.18
C MET A 75 -3.51 -14.76 2.63
N LEU A 76 -4.66 -14.68 1.95
CA LEU A 76 -5.75 -13.79 2.32
C LEU A 76 -6.25 -14.08 3.74
N SER A 77 -6.49 -15.36 4.05
CA SER A 77 -6.88 -15.79 5.40
C SER A 77 -5.83 -15.42 6.46
N ARG A 78 -4.54 -15.55 6.13
CA ARG A 78 -3.46 -15.12 7.03
C ARG A 78 -3.47 -13.61 7.27
N VAL A 79 -3.70 -12.81 6.23
CA VAL A 79 -3.82 -11.35 6.35
C VAL A 79 -5.02 -10.99 7.24
N ASP A 80 -6.17 -11.60 7.02
CA ASP A 80 -7.37 -11.33 7.82
C ASP A 80 -7.15 -11.65 9.30
N ALA A 81 -6.49 -12.77 9.61
CA ALA A 81 -6.16 -13.13 10.99
C ALA A 81 -5.19 -12.11 11.63
N LEU A 82 -4.20 -11.61 10.88
CA LEU A 82 -3.27 -10.60 11.37
C LEU A 82 -3.92 -9.23 11.56
N GLN A 83 -4.84 -8.84 10.67
CA GLN A 83 -5.56 -7.57 10.73
C GLN A 83 -6.38 -7.42 12.02
N GLN A 84 -6.78 -8.53 12.65
CA GLN A 84 -7.48 -8.49 13.95
C GLN A 84 -6.59 -7.97 15.10
N THR A 85 -5.27 -8.05 14.97
CA THR A 85 -4.32 -7.69 16.04
C THR A 85 -3.37 -6.56 15.67
N VAL A 86 -3.30 -6.19 14.39
CA VAL A 86 -2.44 -5.10 13.92
C VAL A 86 -3.06 -3.75 14.27
N TYR A 87 -2.27 -2.86 14.88
CA TYR A 87 -2.68 -1.48 15.11
C TYR A 87 -2.86 -0.75 13.78
N SER A 88 -4.12 -0.51 13.40
CA SER A 88 -4.51 0.25 12.21
C SER A 88 -5.62 1.24 12.57
N PRO A 89 -5.31 2.33 13.29
CA PRO A 89 -6.31 3.29 13.72
C PRO A 89 -6.94 4.01 12.52
N VAL A 90 -8.17 4.47 12.68
CA VAL A 90 -8.80 5.40 11.74
C VAL A 90 -8.00 6.70 11.76
N ARG A 91 -7.30 7.01 10.66
CA ARG A 91 -6.44 8.20 10.54
C ARG A 91 -7.21 9.49 10.21
N GLY A 92 -8.54 9.42 10.19
CA GLY A 92 -9.41 10.54 9.82
C GLY A 92 -9.36 10.89 8.34
N THR A 93 -9.97 12.02 7.99
CA THR A 93 -9.90 12.60 6.65
C THR A 93 -8.67 13.51 6.54
N LYS A 94 -8.22 13.76 5.30
CA LYS A 94 -7.16 14.72 5.03
C LYS A 94 -7.57 16.11 5.53
N ASP A 95 -6.81 16.72 6.44
CA ASP A 95 -7.05 18.09 6.89
C ASP A 95 -6.53 19.09 5.83
N ALA A 96 -7.44 19.84 5.21
CA ALA A 96 -7.10 20.85 4.21
C ALA A 96 -6.20 21.97 4.78
N ARG A 97 -6.25 22.21 6.10
CA ARG A 97 -5.44 23.21 6.78
C ARG A 97 -4.01 22.74 7.04
N ALA A 98 -3.72 21.45 6.92
CA ALA A 98 -2.38 20.91 7.20
C ALA A 98 -1.30 21.63 6.40
N CYS A 99 -1.53 21.84 5.09
CA CYS A 99 -0.60 22.58 4.25
C CYS A 99 -0.47 24.05 4.65
N THR A 100 -1.57 24.70 5.06
CA THR A 100 -1.56 26.10 5.50
C THR A 100 -0.78 26.26 6.80
N ILE A 101 -1.02 25.39 7.78
CA ILE A 101 -0.32 25.40 9.07
C ILE A 101 1.17 25.10 8.87
N ALA A 102 1.50 24.09 8.07
CA ALA A 102 2.89 23.78 7.77
C ALA A 102 3.64 24.97 7.15
N LYS A 103 3.01 25.69 6.21
CA LYS A 103 3.59 26.92 5.64
C LYS A 103 3.76 28.03 6.66
N ALA A 104 2.80 28.20 7.57
CA ALA A 104 2.87 29.20 8.64
C ALA A 104 3.95 28.88 9.69
N ASN A 105 4.32 27.61 9.79
CA ASN A 105 5.27 27.08 10.75
C ASN A 105 6.57 26.61 10.04
N ASP A 106 7.10 27.36 9.08
CA ASP A 106 8.40 27.06 8.43
C ASP A 106 8.57 25.61 7.94
N GLY A 107 7.48 24.97 7.50
CA GLY A 107 7.45 23.64 6.93
C GLY A 107 6.98 22.51 7.86
N TYR A 108 6.65 22.75 9.14
CA TYR A 108 6.18 21.70 10.04
C TYR A 108 4.70 21.82 10.43
N TRP A 109 3.99 20.69 10.39
CA TRP A 109 2.62 20.61 10.93
C TRP A 109 2.72 20.22 12.41
N GLY A 110 2.34 21.11 13.33
CA GLY A 110 2.46 20.94 14.78
C GLY A 110 2.48 22.29 15.51
N PRO A 111 2.73 22.34 16.83
CA PRO A 111 2.86 21.22 17.77
C PRO A 111 1.51 20.55 18.09
N PHE A 112 1.50 19.22 18.31
CA PHE A 112 0.28 18.43 18.56
C PHE A 112 -0.06 18.22 20.04
N ALA A 113 0.83 18.64 20.92
CA ALA A 113 0.60 18.73 22.35
C ALA A 113 0.99 20.14 22.79
N ALA A 114 0.23 20.72 23.72
CA ALA A 114 0.70 21.89 24.44
C ALA A 114 2.00 21.50 25.15
N ALA A 115 3.06 22.30 24.99
CA ALA A 115 4.16 22.21 25.94
C ALA A 115 3.54 22.49 27.31
N SER A 116 3.48 21.47 28.18
CA SER A 116 3.06 21.67 29.56
C SER A 116 4.00 22.71 30.15
N SER A 117 3.47 23.91 30.40
CA SER A 117 4.17 24.95 31.15
C SER A 117 4.57 24.35 32.49
N ALA A 118 5.88 24.15 32.68
CA ALA A 118 6.45 23.81 33.98
C ALA A 118 6.46 25.04 34.90
#